data_AF-A0A8T5EE82-F1
#
_entry.id   AF-A0A8T5EE82-F1
#
_cell.length_a   1.000
_cell.length_b   1.000
_cell.length_c   1.000
_cell.angle_alpha   90.00
_cell.angle_beta   90.00
_cell.angle_gamma   90.00
#
_symmetry.space_group_name_H-M   'P 1'
#
loop_
_entity.id
_entity.type
_entity.pdbx_description
1 polymer ?
#
loop_
_entity_poly.entity_id
_entity_poly.type
_entity_poly.pdbx_seq_one_letter_code
_entity_poly.pdbx_strand_id
1 'polypeptide(L)'
;MQPDEKIQAHLVSVWRESKKFFSIGGREGMLVLTDKHLTYVHKTESKINWWKAITQRQVINFLKSKNTMIHHDGYGEKDLVNDLENSKNVELEFDDIDKISFEEKTWGSALYLEYEKNGKKENFQYAIAQDWVKY
;
A
#
# COMPACT_ATOMS: atom_id res chain seq x y z
N MET A 1 -1.23 -12.17 9.69
CA MET A 1 -0.76 -12.95 8.52
C MET A 1 -0.74 -14.44 8.84
N GLN A 2 -1.23 -15.28 7.93
CA GLN A 2 -1.23 -16.73 8.10
C GLN A 2 0.16 -17.35 7.77
N PRO A 3 0.54 -18.50 8.37
CA PRO A 3 1.91 -19.03 8.26
C PRO A 3 2.39 -19.40 6.83
N ASP A 4 1.46 -19.68 5.92
CA ASP A 4 1.71 -20.12 4.54
C ASP A 4 1.50 -19.01 3.51
N GLU A 5 1.02 -17.85 3.96
CA GLU A 5 0.63 -16.72 3.11
C GLU A 5 1.85 -16.09 2.41
N LYS A 6 1.66 -15.68 1.15
CA LYS A 6 2.73 -15.23 0.25
C LYS A 6 2.46 -13.85 -0.31
N ILE A 7 3.50 -13.01 -0.30
CA ILE A 7 3.45 -11.70 -0.95
C ILE A 7 3.36 -11.90 -2.47
N GLN A 8 2.31 -11.35 -3.08
CA GLN A 8 2.10 -11.35 -4.53
C GLN A 8 2.67 -10.08 -5.16
N ALA A 9 2.49 -8.94 -4.48
CA ALA A 9 3.03 -7.65 -4.89
C ALA A 9 3.15 -6.71 -3.70
N HIS A 10 4.05 -5.74 -3.79
CA HIS A 10 4.06 -4.62 -2.86
C HIS A 10 4.56 -3.33 -3.51
N LEU A 11 3.91 -2.24 -3.14
CA LEU A 11 4.18 -0.89 -3.64
C LEU A 11 4.62 0.00 -2.49
N VAL A 12 5.74 0.69 -2.65
CA VAL A 12 6.21 1.69 -1.69
C VAL A 12 5.75 3.10 -2.08
N SER A 13 5.84 4.04 -1.15
CA SER A 13 5.42 5.43 -1.36
C SER A 13 3.95 5.56 -1.77
N VAL A 14 3.10 4.69 -1.22
CA VAL A 14 1.64 4.77 -1.36
C VAL A 14 1.11 5.74 -0.31
N TRP A 15 0.35 6.72 -0.78
CA TRP A 15 -0.27 7.74 0.05
C TRP A 15 -1.69 7.31 0.43
N ARG A 16 -1.91 7.04 1.71
CA ARG A 16 -3.22 6.66 2.25
C ARG A 16 -3.94 7.84 2.89
N GLU A 17 -5.15 8.12 2.45
CA GLU A 17 -5.99 9.21 2.94
C GLU A 17 -7.41 8.74 3.24
N SER A 18 -7.98 9.20 4.35
CA SER A 18 -9.40 8.97 4.63
C SER A 18 -10.23 9.90 3.73
N LYS A 19 -11.37 9.44 3.21
CA LYS A 19 -12.30 10.29 2.46
C LYS A 19 -13.30 11.07 3.34
N LYS A 20 -13.08 11.14 4.66
CA LYS A 20 -13.97 11.85 5.60
C LYS A 20 -13.82 13.38 5.47
N PHE A 21 -14.91 14.12 5.63
CA PHE A 21 -15.04 15.57 5.36
C PHE A 21 -14.12 16.51 6.20
N PHE A 22 -13.28 15.98 7.09
CA PHE A 22 -12.33 16.72 7.94
C PHE A 22 -10.95 16.05 8.06
N SER A 23 -10.58 15.14 7.15
CA SER A 23 -9.26 14.51 7.22
C SER A 23 -8.16 15.46 6.74
N ILE A 24 -7.30 15.89 7.66
CA ILE A 24 -6.08 16.65 7.34
C ILE A 24 -4.91 15.67 7.25
N GLY A 25 -4.37 15.52 6.04
CA GLY A 25 -3.10 14.85 5.77
C GLY A 25 -3.21 13.34 5.54
N GLY A 26 -2.71 12.90 4.40
CA GLY A 26 -2.42 11.48 4.20
C GLY A 26 -1.12 11.04 4.84
N ARG A 27 -0.94 9.72 4.83
CA ARG A 27 0.27 9.09 5.32
C ARG A 27 0.91 8.35 4.18
N GLU A 28 2.22 8.46 4.05
CA GLU A 28 3.00 7.57 3.20
C GLU A 28 3.17 6.22 3.89
N GLY A 29 3.18 5.16 3.08
CA GLY A 29 3.43 3.80 3.51
C GLY A 29 3.61 2.88 2.33
N MET A 30 3.55 1.58 2.62
CA MET A 30 3.63 0.52 1.64
C MET A 30 2.32 -0.23 1.59
N LEU A 31 1.83 -0.52 0.39
CA LEU A 31 0.67 -1.37 0.17
C LEU A 31 1.15 -2.73 -0.30
N VAL A 32 0.83 -3.78 0.45
CA VAL A 32 1.27 -5.15 0.22
C VAL A 32 0.05 -6.00 -0.08
N LEU A 33 0.05 -6.64 -1.24
CA LEU A 33 -0.93 -7.65 -1.61
C LEU A 33 -0.32 -9.02 -1.35
N THR A 34 -0.99 -9.83 -0.54
CA THR A 34 -0.69 -11.25 -0.39
C THR A 34 -1.76 -12.08 -1.09
N ASP A 35 -1.68 -13.41 -1.00
CA ASP A 35 -2.72 -14.31 -1.47
C ASP A 35 -3.97 -14.35 -0.58
N LYS A 36 -3.96 -13.70 0.60
CA LYS A 36 -5.09 -13.71 1.55
C LYS A 36 -5.51 -12.33 2.06
N HIS A 37 -4.60 -11.35 2.04
CA HIS A 37 -4.82 -10.03 2.62
C HIS A 37 -4.35 -8.90 1.71
N LEU A 38 -4.95 -7.73 1.94
CA LEU A 38 -4.42 -6.45 1.50
C LEU A 38 -3.94 -5.66 2.72
N THR A 39 -2.64 -5.45 2.80
CA THR A 39 -1.99 -4.86 3.97
C THR A 39 -1.40 -3.49 3.68
N TYR A 40 -1.63 -2.53 4.57
CA TYR A 40 -1.03 -1.21 4.53
C TYR A 40 -0.07 -1.01 5.71
N VAL A 41 1.21 -0.88 5.40
CA VAL A 41 2.31 -0.68 6.34
C VAL A 41 2.71 0.79 6.35
N HIS A 42 2.36 1.50 7.42
CA HIS A 42 2.78 2.90 7.65
C HIS A 42 4.03 2.99 8.55
N LYS A 43 4.21 2.02 9.45
CA LYS A 43 5.37 1.90 10.34
C LYS A 43 6.11 0.63 9.98
N THR A 44 7.21 0.78 9.26
CA THR A 44 8.08 -0.35 8.87
C THR A 44 9.41 -0.28 9.60
N GLU A 45 9.98 -1.44 9.90
CA GLU A 45 11.36 -1.59 10.39
C GLU A 45 12.39 -1.61 9.25
N SER A 46 11.93 -1.58 8.00
CA SER A 46 12.80 -1.55 6.82
C SER A 46 13.79 -0.38 6.84
N LYS A 47 15.02 -0.64 6.42
CA LYS A 47 16.08 0.37 6.43
C LYS A 47 15.77 1.51 5.45
N ILE A 48 16.05 2.76 5.86
CA ILE A 48 15.83 3.95 5.01
C ILE A 48 16.55 3.88 3.66
N ASN A 49 17.73 3.25 3.60
CA ASN A 49 18.48 3.08 2.35
C ASN A 49 17.80 2.08 1.40
N TRP A 50 17.16 1.04 1.96
CA TRP A 50 16.36 0.11 1.17
C TRP A 50 15.14 0.83 0.58
N TRP A 51 14.41 1.58 1.41
CA TRP A 51 13.25 2.37 0.97
C TRP A 51 13.60 3.28 -0.21
N LYS A 52 14.67 4.07 -0.10
CA LYS A 52 15.12 4.98 -1.17
C LYS A 52 15.43 4.24 -2.48
N ALA A 53 16.15 3.11 -2.39
CA ALA A 53 16.52 2.33 -3.57
C ALA A 53 15.29 1.73 -4.26
N ILE A 54 14.36 1.17 -3.48
CA ILE A 54 13.15 0.54 -4.00
C ILE A 54 12.19 1.56 -4.60
N THR A 55 11.97 2.72 -3.97
CA THR A 55 11.15 3.79 -4.55
C THR A 55 11.69 4.23 -5.92
N GLN A 56 13.01 4.38 -6.08
CA GLN A 56 13.62 4.74 -7.36
C GLN A 56 13.39 3.66 -8.43
N ARG A 57 13.61 2.39 -8.10
CA ARG A 57 13.38 1.26 -9.03
C ARG A 57 11.91 1.18 -9.44
N GLN A 58 11.00 1.37 -8.49
CA GLN A 58 9.56 1.37 -8.73
C GLN A 58 9.15 2.47 -9.72
N VAL A 59 9.63 3.70 -9.54
CA VAL A 59 9.35 4.81 -10.47
C VAL A 59 9.86 4.48 -11.88
N ILE A 60 11.09 3.95 -12.00
CA ILE A 60 11.64 3.53 -13.30
C ILE A 60 10.77 2.43 -13.94
N ASN A 61 10.26 1.49 -13.14
CA ASN A 61 9.36 0.44 -13.63
C ASN A 61 8.04 1.04 -14.13
N PHE A 62 7.46 2.00 -13.41
CA PHE A 62 6.23 2.70 -13.84
C PHE A 62 6.40 3.48 -15.13
N LEU A 63 7.55 4.12 -15.35
CA LEU A 63 7.88 4.80 -16.60
C LEU A 63 7.95 3.83 -17.79
N LYS A 64 8.36 2.57 -17.55
CA LYS A 64 8.41 1.53 -18.59
C LYS A 64 7.05 0.87 -18.83
N SER A 65 6.31 0.62 -17.75
CA SER A 65 4.99 -0.01 -17.78
C SER A 65 4.20 0.37 -16.53
N LYS A 66 2.90 0.63 -16.66
CA LYS A 66 2.03 0.92 -15.51
C LYS A 66 1.69 -0.31 -14.65
N ASN A 67 2.45 -1.40 -14.76
CA ASN A 67 2.20 -2.63 -14.03
C ASN A 67 2.55 -2.46 -12.54
N THR A 68 1.56 -2.63 -11.67
CA THR A 68 1.69 -2.54 -10.22
C THR A 68 1.96 -3.87 -9.53
N MET A 69 1.94 -4.98 -10.27
CA MET A 69 2.31 -6.31 -9.76
C MET A 69 3.83 -6.44 -9.64
N ILE A 70 4.41 -5.72 -8.68
CA ILE A 70 5.85 -5.65 -8.45
C ILE A 70 6.19 -6.39 -7.16
N HIS A 71 7.23 -7.22 -7.22
CA HIS A 71 7.82 -7.87 -6.06
C HIS A 71 9.24 -7.33 -5.85
N HIS A 72 9.44 -6.49 -4.82
CA HIS A 72 10.77 -5.95 -4.53
C HIS A 72 11.64 -6.94 -3.76
N ASP A 73 12.95 -6.88 -3.99
CA ASP A 73 13.96 -7.59 -3.25
C ASP A 73 14.19 -6.95 -1.87
N GLY A 74 14.51 -7.76 -0.85
CA GLY A 74 14.90 -7.25 0.47
C GLY A 74 13.77 -6.88 1.42
N TYR A 75 12.52 -7.17 1.05
CA TYR A 75 11.36 -7.20 1.96
C TYR A 75 10.49 -8.42 1.64
N GLY A 76 10.28 -9.28 2.62
CA GLY A 76 9.55 -10.54 2.46
C GLY A 76 8.52 -10.80 3.55
N GLU A 77 8.04 -12.04 3.62
CA GLU A 77 6.97 -12.44 4.55
C GLU A 77 7.35 -12.20 6.01
N LYS A 78 8.61 -12.47 6.39
CA LYS A 78 9.07 -12.26 7.77
C LYS A 78 9.06 -10.78 8.15
N ASP A 79 9.46 -9.90 7.22
CA ASP A 79 9.45 -8.46 7.45
C ASP A 79 8.02 -7.95 7.59
N LEU A 80 7.10 -8.45 6.76
CA LEU A 80 5.67 -8.14 6.85
C LEU A 80 5.05 -8.60 8.17
N VAL A 81 5.35 -9.83 8.61
CA VAL A 81 4.88 -10.36 9.90
C VAL A 81 5.35 -9.47 11.05
N ASN A 82 6.63 -9.10 11.07
CA ASN A 82 7.19 -8.23 12.11
C ASN A 82 6.53 -6.84 12.08
N ASP A 83 6.38 -6.24 10.89
CA ASP A 83 5.72 -4.95 10.74
C ASP A 83 4.25 -5.00 11.20
N LEU A 84 3.56 -6.12 10.99
CA LEU A 84 2.16 -6.33 11.40
C LEU A 84 1.98 -6.47 12.91
N GLU A 85 3.02 -6.70 13.71
CA GLU A 85 2.96 -6.59 15.17
C GLU A 85 2.61 -5.15 15.62
N ASN A 86 2.88 -4.15 14.77
CA ASN A 86 2.51 -2.77 15.02
C ASN A 86 1.04 -2.50 14.67
N SER A 87 0.20 -2.28 15.70
CA SER A 87 -1.23 -2.00 15.55
C SER A 87 -1.60 -0.75 14.74
N LYS A 88 -0.63 0.11 14.39
CA LYS A 88 -0.84 1.25 13.47
C LYS A 88 -0.87 0.84 12.00
N ASN A 89 -0.36 -0.35 11.68
CA ASN A 89 -0.46 -0.95 10.35
C ASN A 89 -1.83 -1.63 10.20
N VAL A 90 -2.26 -1.82 8.96
CA VAL A 90 -3.60 -2.31 8.67
C VAL A 90 -3.51 -3.55 7.80
N GLU A 91 -3.85 -4.70 8.37
CA GLU A 91 -4.13 -5.94 7.64
C GLU A 91 -5.65 -6.03 7.37
N LEU A 92 -6.05 -6.30 6.13
CA LEU A 92 -7.46 -6.52 5.76
C LEU A 92 -7.57 -7.88 5.08
N GLU A 93 -8.47 -8.73 5.56
CA GLU A 93 -8.90 -9.89 4.79
C GLU A 93 -9.71 -9.39 3.58
N PHE A 94 -9.71 -10.15 2.48
CA PHE A 94 -10.50 -9.74 1.31
C PHE A 94 -12.01 -9.69 1.62
N ASP A 95 -12.48 -10.51 2.54
CA ASP A 95 -13.87 -10.53 3.00
C ASP A 95 -14.25 -9.29 3.84
N ASP A 96 -13.27 -8.54 4.37
CA ASP A 96 -13.52 -7.27 5.07
C ASP A 96 -13.84 -6.12 4.08
N ILE A 97 -13.54 -6.29 2.79
CA ILE A 97 -13.63 -5.24 1.76
C ILE A 97 -15.03 -5.24 1.12
N ASP A 98 -15.84 -4.24 1.48
CA ASP A 98 -17.18 -4.03 0.95
C ASP A 98 -17.16 -3.56 -0.52
N LYS A 99 -16.26 -2.63 -0.85
CA LYS A 99 -16.13 -2.08 -2.20
C LYS A 99 -14.70 -1.76 -2.56
N ILE A 100 -14.36 -2.04 -3.81
CA ILE A 100 -13.10 -1.69 -4.45
C ILE A 100 -13.38 -0.92 -5.73
N SER A 101 -12.68 0.18 -5.96
CA SER A 101 -12.66 0.87 -7.25
C SER A 101 -11.31 1.51 -7.50
N PHE A 102 -11.01 1.75 -8.76
CA PHE A 102 -9.74 2.29 -9.20
C PHE A 102 -9.98 3.48 -10.12
N GLU A 103 -9.11 4.49 -10.03
CA GLU A 103 -9.11 5.62 -10.94
C GLU A 103 -7.69 5.93 -11.39
N GLU A 104 -7.50 6.04 -12.70
CA GLU A 104 -6.29 6.55 -13.30
C GLU A 104 -6.34 8.08 -13.32
N LYS A 105 -5.28 8.71 -12.81
CA LYS A 105 -5.11 10.16 -12.76
C LYS A 105 -4.01 10.58 -13.72
N THR A 106 -3.99 11.84 -14.11
CA THR A 106 -2.90 12.40 -14.95
C THR A 106 -1.52 12.27 -14.32
N TRP A 107 -1.44 12.25 -12.99
CA TRP A 107 -0.20 12.17 -12.21
C TRP A 107 0.09 10.76 -11.65
N GLY A 108 -0.83 9.80 -11.80
CA GLY A 108 -0.68 8.49 -11.17
C GLY A 108 -1.97 7.70 -11.10
N SER A 109 -2.18 6.99 -9.99
CA SER A 109 -3.37 6.17 -9.83
C SER A 109 -3.84 6.13 -8.37
N ALA A 110 -5.14 5.92 -8.18
CA ALA A 110 -5.75 5.79 -6.87
C ALA A 110 -6.61 4.53 -6.79
N LEU A 111 -6.39 3.75 -5.74
CA LEU A 111 -7.25 2.66 -5.31
C LEU A 111 -8.16 3.17 -4.19
N TYR A 112 -9.45 2.96 -4.31
CA TYR A 112 -10.46 3.33 -3.33
C TYR A 112 -11.04 2.09 -2.69
N LEU A 113 -11.01 2.05 -1.37
CA LEU A 113 -11.55 0.95 -0.58
C LEU A 113 -12.59 1.45 0.43
N GLU A 114 -13.73 0.78 0.45
CA GLU A 114 -14.67 0.78 1.56
C GLU A 114 -14.57 -0.59 2.23
N TYR A 115 -14.36 -0.62 3.54
CA TYR A 115 -14.22 -1.86 4.31
C TYR A 115 -14.69 -1.68 5.74
N GLU A 116 -15.04 -2.78 6.41
CA GLU A 116 -15.36 -2.78 7.84
C GLU A 116 -14.16 -3.29 8.64
N LYS A 117 -13.73 -2.54 9.65
CA LYS A 117 -12.69 -3.00 10.58
C LYS A 117 -13.05 -2.63 12.00
N ASN A 118 -13.00 -3.61 12.90
CA ASN A 118 -13.39 -3.45 14.31
C ASN A 118 -14.80 -2.86 14.49
N GLY A 119 -15.77 -3.28 13.66
CA GLY A 119 -17.15 -2.80 13.70
C GLY A 119 -17.35 -1.37 13.16
N LYS A 120 -16.36 -0.82 12.47
CA LYS A 120 -16.42 0.54 11.89
C LYS A 120 -16.24 0.48 10.39
N LYS A 121 -17.15 1.13 9.66
CA LYS A 121 -16.99 1.38 8.23
C LYS A 121 -15.93 2.45 8.00
N GLU A 122 -14.96 2.10 7.20
CA GLU A 122 -13.84 2.93 6.81
C GLU A 122 -13.86 3.16 5.30
N ASN A 123 -13.46 4.36 4.88
CA ASN A 123 -13.37 4.73 3.47
C ASN A 123 -12.04 5.44 3.25
N PHE A 124 -11.16 4.78 2.48
CA PHE A 124 -9.79 5.21 2.24
C PHE A 124 -9.46 5.23 0.75
N GLN A 125 -8.63 6.19 0.37
CA GLN A 125 -7.90 6.18 -0.89
C GLN A 125 -6.43 5.81 -0.65
N TYR A 126 -5.86 5.06 -1.58
CA TYR A 126 -4.47 4.64 -1.64
C TYR A 126 -3.93 5.10 -2.99
N ALA A 127 -3.19 6.20 -2.99
CA ALA A 127 -2.68 6.84 -4.18
C ALA A 127 -1.21 6.57 -4.39
N ILE A 128 -0.79 6.44 -5.64
CA ILE A 128 0.61 6.33 -6.01
C ILE A 128 0.89 7.21 -7.24
N ALA A 129 1.94 8.02 -7.15
CA ALA A 129 2.41 8.79 -8.29
C ALA A 129 3.18 7.89 -9.25
N GLN A 130 2.86 7.95 -10.54
CA GLN A 130 3.57 7.17 -11.57
C GLN A 130 4.77 7.93 -12.13
N ASP A 131 4.75 9.25 -12.04
CA ASP A 131 5.85 10.13 -12.42
C ASP A 131 5.98 11.27 -11.41
N TRP A 132 7.19 11.81 -11.28
CA TRP A 132 7.39 13.05 -10.55
C TRP A 132 6.78 14.17 -11.38
N VAL A 133 5.58 14.62 -11.01
CA VAL A 133 5.10 15.90 -11.51
C VAL A 133 6.01 16.96 -10.90
N LYS A 134 7.02 17.39 -11.66
CA LYS A 134 7.70 18.65 -11.37
C LYS A 134 6.64 19.74 -11.46
N TYR A 135 6.21 20.25 -10.32
CA TYR A 135 5.59 21.57 -10.26
C TYR A 135 6.63 22.64 -10.60
#